data_AF-A0A3D5Q5N8-F1
#
_entry.id   AF-A0A3D5Q5N8-F1
#
_cell.length_a   1.000
_cell.length_b   1.000
_cell.length_c   1.000
_cell.angle_alpha   90.00
_cell.angle_beta   90.00
_cell.angle_gamma   90.00
#
_symmetry.space_group_name_H-M   'P 1'
#
loop_
_entity.id
_entity.type
_entity.pdbx_description
1 polymer ?
#
loop_
_entity_poly.entity_id
_entity_poly.type
_entity_poly.pdbx_seq_one_letter_code
_entity_poly.pdbx_strand_id
1 'polypeptide(L)'
;MTANADQNQRPDYDQVLQQIADYVLNYRIESTEAWETARYCLMDTIGCGLLALRFPECTKHLGPIVEGTVVPNGARVPGTPYRMDPVKAAWDIGCIVRWLDYNDTWLAAEWGHPSDNLGAILAVAD
;
A
#
# COMPACT_ATOMS: atom_id res chain seq x y z
N MET A 1 13.11 44.80 28.03
CA MET A 1 12.36 43.73 28.72
C MET A 1 12.50 42.47 27.87
N THR A 2 13.41 41.58 28.26
CA THR A 2 13.55 40.26 27.65
C THR A 2 12.33 39.44 28.07
N ALA A 3 11.52 39.02 27.10
CA ALA A 3 10.37 38.16 27.36
C ALA A 3 10.90 36.77 27.78
N ASN A 4 10.74 36.42 29.06
CA ASN A 4 11.11 35.12 29.63
C ASN A 4 10.04 34.04 29.38
N ALA A 5 9.32 34.11 28.27
CA ALA A 5 8.26 33.17 27.93
C ALA A 5 8.42 32.73 26.48
N ASP A 6 8.48 31.43 26.25
CA ASP A 6 8.43 30.86 24.91
C ASP A 6 7.15 31.30 24.21
N GLN A 7 7.27 31.74 22.96
CA GLN A 7 6.11 32.08 22.15
C GLN A 7 5.34 30.79 21.82
N ASN A 8 4.13 30.65 22.36
CA ASN A 8 3.23 29.53 22.07
C ASN A 8 2.55 29.70 20.70
N GLN A 9 3.37 29.80 19.64
CA GLN A 9 2.89 29.80 18.26
C GLN A 9 2.95 28.38 17.72
N ARG A 10 1.83 27.88 17.23
CA ARG A 10 1.78 26.57 16.56
C ARG A 10 2.50 26.72 15.20
N PRO A 11 3.57 25.96 14.94
CA PRO A 11 4.24 26.01 13.65
C PRO A 11 3.38 25.35 12.57
N ASP A 12 3.69 25.66 11.32
CA ASP A 12 3.21 24.89 10.17
C ASP A 12 3.84 23.49 10.14
N TYR A 13 3.36 22.64 9.23
CA TYR A 13 3.93 21.31 9.01
C TYR A 13 5.38 21.40 8.50
N ASP A 14 6.19 20.40 8.81
CA ASP A 14 7.55 20.31 8.30
C ASP A 14 7.58 20.34 6.76
N GLN A 15 8.61 20.96 6.21
CA GLN A 15 8.75 21.14 4.76
C GLN A 15 8.66 19.82 3.98
N VAL A 16 9.19 18.72 4.54
CA VAL A 16 9.13 17.39 3.91
C VAL A 16 7.68 16.91 3.74
N LEU A 17 6.82 17.14 4.74
CA LEU A 17 5.40 16.77 4.66
C LEU A 17 4.70 17.59 3.59
N GLN A 18 4.97 18.90 3.55
CA GLN A 18 4.40 19.79 2.54
C GLN A 18 4.81 19.38 1.12
N GLN A 19 6.08 19.05 0.90
CA GLN A 19 6.59 18.60 -0.40
C GLN A 19 5.95 17.30 -0.87
N ILE A 20 5.76 16.33 0.02
CA ILE A 20 5.07 15.06 -0.31
C ILE A 20 3.61 15.34 -0.68
N ALA A 21 2.92 16.17 0.12
CA ALA A 21 1.52 16.52 -0.14
C ALA A 21 1.37 17.26 -1.48
N ASP A 22 2.23 18.24 -1.76
CA ASP A 22 2.20 19.01 -2.99
C ASP A 22 2.47 18.13 -4.22
N TYR A 23 3.39 17.17 -4.13
CA TYR A 23 3.63 16.20 -5.19
C TYR A 23 2.40 15.34 -5.46
N VAL A 24 1.83 14.70 -4.43
CA VAL A 24 0.68 13.80 -4.58
C VAL A 24 -0.56 14.52 -5.11
N LEU A 25 -0.79 15.77 -4.70
CA LEU A 25 -1.98 16.54 -5.09
C LEU A 25 -1.86 17.20 -6.47
N ASN A 26 -0.66 17.68 -6.85
CA ASN A 26 -0.53 18.61 -7.97
C ASN A 26 0.32 18.07 -9.14
N TYR A 27 1.20 17.10 -8.90
CA TYR A 27 2.07 16.59 -9.97
C TYR A 27 1.26 15.77 -10.99
N ARG A 28 1.56 15.96 -12.28
CA ARG A 28 0.96 15.20 -13.37
C ARG A 28 2.02 14.30 -14.00
N ILE A 29 1.77 13.00 -14.00
CA ILE A 29 2.65 12.01 -14.60
C ILE A 29 2.44 11.99 -16.12
N GLU A 30 3.45 12.44 -16.88
CA GLU A 30 3.40 12.53 -18.34
C GLU A 30 4.27 11.47 -19.05
N SER A 31 5.05 10.68 -18.30
CA SER A 31 5.93 9.66 -18.88
C SER A 31 5.15 8.41 -19.29
N THR A 32 5.11 8.14 -20.61
CA THR A 32 4.54 6.89 -21.17
C THR A 32 5.23 5.65 -20.63
N GLU A 33 6.57 5.69 -20.51
CA GLU A 33 7.37 4.57 -20.00
C GLU A 33 7.03 4.26 -18.53
N ALA A 34 6.77 5.29 -17.72
CA ALA A 34 6.35 5.12 -16.33
C ALA A 34 4.99 4.39 -16.26
N TRP A 35 4.02 4.80 -17.08
CA TRP A 35 2.72 4.13 -17.16
C TRP A 35 2.81 2.69 -17.69
N GLU A 36 3.65 2.46 -18.70
CA GLU A 36 3.85 1.13 -19.25
C GLU A 36 4.51 0.20 -18.22
N THR A 37 5.55 0.66 -17.53
CA THR A 37 6.25 -0.11 -16.50
C THR A 37 5.35 -0.34 -15.28
N ALA A 38 4.53 0.64 -14.88
CA ALA A 38 3.54 0.47 -13.81
C ALA A 38 2.54 -0.64 -14.13
N ARG A 39 2.11 -0.78 -15.40
CA ARG A 39 1.25 -1.88 -15.84
C ARG A 39 1.95 -3.24 -15.70
N TYR A 40 3.22 -3.34 -16.04
CA TYR A 40 3.98 -4.58 -15.84
C TYR A 40 4.18 -4.89 -14.36
N CYS A 41 4.53 -3.90 -13.53
CA CYS A 41 4.63 -4.02 -12.07
C CYS A 41 3.31 -4.52 -11.47
N LEU A 42 2.16 -3.98 -11.90
CA LEU A 42 0.85 -4.47 -11.45
C LEU A 42 0.63 -5.95 -11.77
N MET A 43 0.94 -6.37 -13.01
CA MET A 43 0.79 -7.76 -13.44
C MET A 43 1.69 -8.72 -12.65
N ASP A 44 2.96 -8.33 -12.48
CA ASP A 44 3.96 -9.09 -11.72
C ASP A 44 3.57 -9.24 -10.24
N THR A 45 3.22 -8.12 -9.61
CA THR A 45 2.85 -8.08 -8.18
C THR A 45 1.63 -8.94 -7.88
N ILE A 46 0.58 -8.86 -8.72
CA ILE A 46 -0.60 -9.75 -8.61
C ILE A 46 -0.18 -11.22 -8.82
N GLY A 47 0.69 -11.50 -9.78
CA GLY A 47 1.23 -12.84 -10.02
C GLY A 47 1.93 -13.43 -8.80
N CYS A 48 2.79 -12.65 -8.14
CA CYS A 48 3.44 -13.00 -6.89
C CYS A 48 2.43 -13.31 -5.78
N GLY A 49 1.41 -12.44 -5.64
CA GLY A 49 0.31 -12.63 -4.69
C GLY A 49 -0.45 -13.93 -4.89
N LEU A 50 -0.81 -14.26 -6.13
CA LEU A 50 -1.50 -15.52 -6.45
C LEU A 50 -0.63 -16.75 -6.16
N LEU A 51 0.68 -16.68 -6.37
CA LEU A 51 1.60 -17.78 -6.06
C LEU A 51 1.70 -18.01 -4.55
N ALA A 52 1.72 -16.94 -3.75
CA ALA A 52 1.80 -17.00 -2.30
C ALA A 52 0.61 -17.73 -1.65
N LEU A 53 -0.57 -17.76 -2.31
CA LEU A 53 -1.74 -18.49 -1.84
C LEU A 53 -1.54 -20.02 -1.74
N ARG A 54 -0.44 -20.55 -2.30
CA ARG A 54 -0.06 -21.97 -2.15
C ARG A 54 0.65 -22.29 -0.83
N PHE A 55 0.98 -21.28 -0.02
CA PHE A 55 1.79 -21.42 1.18
C PHE A 55 0.91 -21.25 2.43
N PRO A 56 0.68 -22.30 3.23
CA PRO A 56 -0.17 -22.23 4.43
C PRO A 56 0.29 -21.18 5.44
N GLU A 57 1.60 -20.92 5.52
CA GLU A 57 2.15 -19.91 6.40
C GLU A 57 1.73 -18.48 5.99
N CYS A 58 1.48 -18.25 4.70
CA CYS A 58 0.88 -17.01 4.22
C CYS A 58 -0.62 -16.98 4.51
N THR A 59 -1.32 -18.02 4.05
CA THR A 59 -2.79 -18.02 4.01
C THR A 59 -3.45 -18.07 5.38
N LYS A 60 -2.74 -18.53 6.43
CA LYS A 60 -3.23 -18.47 7.82
C LYS A 60 -3.47 -17.05 8.34
N HIS A 61 -2.93 -16.02 7.68
CA HIS A 61 -3.14 -14.63 8.06
C HIS A 61 -4.30 -13.95 7.30
N LEU A 62 -4.80 -14.58 6.24
CA LEU A 62 -5.81 -14.01 5.36
C LEU A 62 -7.23 -14.23 5.88
N GLY A 63 -8.16 -13.43 5.38
CA GLY A 63 -9.58 -13.52 5.71
C GLY A 63 -10.01 -12.62 6.86
N PRO A 64 -11.32 -12.58 7.17
CA PRO A 64 -11.85 -11.66 8.17
C PRO A 64 -11.34 -12.03 9.57
N ILE A 65 -11.13 -11.01 10.41
CA ILE A 65 -10.71 -11.22 11.82
C ILE A 65 -11.73 -12.08 12.58
N VAL A 66 -13.03 -11.91 12.26
CA VAL A 66 -14.12 -12.72 12.81
C VAL A 66 -14.83 -13.43 11.66
N GLU A 67 -14.90 -14.75 11.73
CA GLU A 67 -15.60 -15.58 10.73
C GLU A 67 -17.05 -15.12 10.55
N GLY A 68 -17.52 -15.08 9.30
CA GLY A 68 -18.88 -14.67 8.97
C GLY A 68 -19.12 -13.15 8.94
N THR A 69 -18.08 -12.32 9.14
CA THR A 69 -18.19 -10.87 8.96
C THR A 69 -18.67 -10.53 7.55
N VAL A 70 -19.72 -9.70 7.45
CA VAL A 70 -20.24 -9.20 6.17
C VAL A 70 -19.95 -7.71 6.07
N VAL A 71 -19.23 -7.32 5.01
CA VAL A 71 -18.91 -5.91 4.73
C VAL A 71 -19.62 -5.50 3.43
N PRO A 72 -20.68 -4.67 3.51
CA PRO A 72 -21.32 -4.12 2.33
C PRO A 72 -20.31 -3.38 1.45
N ASN A 73 -20.25 -3.71 0.16
CA ASN A 73 -19.27 -3.18 -0.77
C ASN A 73 -17.80 -3.32 -0.30
N GLY A 74 -17.48 -4.36 0.48
CA GLY A 74 -16.11 -4.56 0.95
C GLY A 74 -15.14 -4.81 -0.20
N ALA A 75 -13.87 -4.49 0.03
CA ALA A 75 -12.76 -4.73 -0.89
C ALA A 75 -12.46 -6.22 -0.97
N ARG A 76 -12.03 -6.67 -2.15
CA ARG A 76 -11.81 -8.10 -2.46
C ARG A 76 -10.32 -8.39 -2.46
N VAL A 77 -9.95 -9.61 -2.05
CA VAL A 77 -8.54 -10.06 -2.09
C VAL A 77 -8.35 -11.00 -3.30
N PRO A 78 -7.48 -10.67 -4.27
CA PRO A 78 -7.28 -11.47 -5.47
C PRO A 78 -7.00 -12.95 -5.18
N GLY A 79 -7.67 -13.84 -5.92
CA GLY A 79 -7.50 -15.30 -5.76
C GLY A 79 -8.21 -15.91 -4.55
N THR A 80 -8.99 -15.14 -3.79
CA THR A 80 -9.75 -15.60 -2.61
C THR A 80 -11.24 -15.25 -2.73
N PRO A 81 -12.12 -15.87 -1.92
CA PRO A 81 -13.52 -15.45 -1.82
C PRO A 81 -13.74 -14.30 -0.83
N TYR A 82 -12.68 -13.74 -0.23
CA TYR A 82 -12.82 -12.77 0.85
C TYR A 82 -13.30 -11.41 0.36
N ARG A 83 -14.21 -10.83 1.15
CA ARG A 83 -14.71 -9.45 1.02
C ARG A 83 -14.67 -8.79 2.39
N MET A 84 -13.83 -7.78 2.57
CA MET A 84 -13.50 -7.21 3.89
C MET A 84 -13.48 -5.68 3.85
N ASP A 85 -13.32 -5.05 5.02
CA ASP A 85 -13.04 -3.62 5.05
C ASP A 85 -11.68 -3.33 4.36
N PRO A 86 -11.50 -2.12 3.81
CA PRO A 86 -10.28 -1.77 3.08
C PRO A 86 -8.99 -1.94 3.89
N VAL A 87 -9.04 -1.85 5.23
CA VAL A 87 -7.85 -2.00 6.08
C VAL A 87 -7.41 -3.46 6.11
N LYS A 88 -8.33 -4.40 6.38
CA LYS A 88 -7.97 -5.83 6.37
C LYS A 88 -7.66 -6.34 4.96
N ALA A 89 -8.37 -5.87 3.94
CA ALA A 89 -8.06 -6.21 2.56
C ALA A 89 -6.68 -5.69 2.14
N ALA A 90 -6.29 -4.47 2.53
CA ALA A 90 -4.95 -3.94 2.27
C ALA A 90 -3.86 -4.78 2.92
N TRP A 91 -4.09 -5.23 4.16
CA TRP A 91 -3.18 -6.14 4.85
C TRP A 91 -3.02 -7.45 4.08
N ASP A 92 -4.13 -8.08 3.66
CA ASP A 92 -4.10 -9.36 2.94
C ASP A 92 -3.38 -9.25 1.60
N ILE A 93 -3.68 -8.21 0.82
CA ILE A 93 -3.05 -7.98 -0.47
C ILE A 93 -1.55 -7.70 -0.26
N GLY A 94 -1.18 -6.80 0.66
CA GLY A 94 0.23 -6.53 0.98
C GLY A 94 0.98 -7.78 1.45
N CYS A 95 0.35 -8.61 2.26
CA CYS A 95 0.91 -9.87 2.74
C CYS A 95 1.20 -10.83 1.59
N ILE A 96 0.21 -11.11 0.73
CA ILE A 96 0.40 -12.10 -0.34
C ILE A 96 1.43 -11.63 -1.37
N VAL A 97 1.46 -10.35 -1.73
CA VAL A 97 2.33 -9.87 -2.82
C VAL A 97 3.80 -9.88 -2.42
N ARG A 98 4.10 -9.70 -1.12
CA ARG A 98 5.48 -9.68 -0.60
C ARG A 98 5.95 -11.03 -0.07
N TRP A 99 5.05 -11.98 0.19
CA TRP A 99 5.34 -13.20 0.96
C TRP A 99 6.57 -13.98 0.50
N LEU A 100 6.74 -14.12 -0.82
CA LEU A 100 7.78 -14.96 -1.43
C LEU A 100 9.03 -14.19 -1.85
N ASP A 101 9.05 -12.87 -1.64
CA ASP A 101 10.18 -12.00 -2.02
C ASP A 101 10.51 -12.05 -3.53
N TYR A 102 9.47 -12.10 -4.36
CA TYR A 102 9.57 -12.16 -5.83
C TYR A 102 9.05 -10.92 -6.54
N ASN A 103 8.39 -10.01 -5.81
CA ASN A 103 7.92 -8.75 -6.35
C ASN A 103 9.09 -7.78 -6.64
N ASP A 104 8.76 -6.62 -7.21
CA ASP A 104 9.77 -5.63 -7.62
C ASP A 104 10.74 -5.21 -6.50
N THR A 105 11.84 -4.57 -6.87
CA THR A 105 12.87 -4.16 -5.90
C THR A 105 13.46 -2.81 -6.28
N TRP A 106 13.72 -1.99 -5.26
CA TRP A 106 14.44 -0.72 -5.36
C TRP A 106 15.64 -0.72 -4.41
N LEU A 107 16.85 -0.59 -4.97
CA LEU A 107 18.10 -0.61 -4.21
C LEU A 107 18.70 0.80 -4.17
N ALA A 108 18.62 1.45 -3.00
CA ALA A 108 19.18 2.77 -2.75
C ALA A 108 19.97 2.79 -1.44
N ALA A 109 20.07 3.96 -0.79
CA ALA A 109 20.62 4.06 0.57
C ALA A 109 19.82 3.22 1.58
N GLU A 110 18.52 3.08 1.34
CA GLU A 110 17.64 2.09 1.97
C GLU A 110 17.09 1.16 0.88
N TRP A 111 16.89 -0.11 1.21
CA TRP A 111 16.36 -1.11 0.27
C TRP A 111 14.87 -1.32 0.50
N GLY A 112 14.12 -1.62 -0.56
CA GLY A 112 12.70 -1.91 -0.40
C GLY A 112 12.01 -2.39 -1.67
N HIS A 113 10.71 -2.64 -1.52
CA HIS A 113 9.83 -3.16 -2.57
C HIS A 113 8.63 -2.22 -2.73
N PRO A 114 8.70 -1.24 -3.65
CA PRO A 114 7.63 -0.24 -3.77
C PRO A 114 6.26 -0.83 -4.11
N SER A 115 6.22 -1.98 -4.81
CA SER A 115 4.98 -2.71 -5.11
C SER A 115 4.18 -3.14 -3.88
N ASP A 116 4.78 -3.19 -2.69
CA ASP A 116 4.09 -3.48 -1.42
C ASP A 116 2.93 -2.48 -1.16
N ASN A 117 3.06 -1.24 -1.64
CA ASN A 117 2.02 -0.20 -1.51
C ASN A 117 0.74 -0.53 -2.30
N LEU A 118 0.80 -1.49 -3.24
CA LEU A 118 -0.35 -1.95 -4.00
C LEU A 118 -1.46 -2.48 -3.09
N GLY A 119 -1.12 -3.03 -1.92
CA GLY A 119 -2.12 -3.51 -0.96
C GLY A 119 -3.14 -2.43 -0.60
N ALA A 120 -2.67 -1.27 -0.16
CA ALA A 120 -3.54 -0.15 0.20
C ALA A 120 -4.21 0.48 -1.03
N ILE A 121 -3.46 0.70 -2.12
CA ILE A 121 -3.98 1.32 -3.33
C ILE A 121 -5.15 0.50 -3.90
N LEU A 122 -4.96 -0.81 -4.03
CA LEU A 122 -5.97 -1.69 -4.62
C LEU A 122 -7.18 -1.85 -3.69
N ALA A 123 -6.96 -2.06 -2.38
CA ALA A 123 -8.06 -2.25 -1.44
C ALA A 123 -8.93 -0.99 -1.25
N VAL A 124 -8.35 0.21 -1.33
CA VAL A 124 -9.11 1.47 -1.19
C VAL A 124 -9.83 1.83 -2.49
N ALA A 125 -9.30 1.43 -3.65
CA ALA A 125 -9.88 1.76 -4.95
C ALA A 125 -10.97 0.78 -5.44
N ASP A 126 -11.02 -0.43 -4.86
CA ASP A 126 -11.94 -1.54 -5.19
C ASP A 126 -13.43 -1.22 -4.95
#